data_AF-A0A915KUE9-F1
#
_entry.id   AF-A0A915KUE9-F1
#
_cell.length_a   1.000
_cell.length_b   1.000
_cell.length_c   1.000
_cell.angle_alpha   90.00
_cell.angle_beta   90.00
_cell.angle_gamma   90.00
#
_symmetry.space_group_name_H-M   'P 1'
#
loop_
_entity.id
_entity.type
_entity.pdbx_description
1 polymer ?
#
loop_
_entity_poly.entity_id
_entity_poly.type
_entity_poly.pdbx_seq_one_letter_code
_entity_poly.pdbx_strand_id
1 'polypeptide(L)'
;MTTGTPLIAPMPEIMEKIRGSSSYRFGSRYYKMTEMNYYTVLFGVSRALGCLSQLIWDRALGFPLERPKSMSTEGMIKLVKSMAAKSA
;
A
#
# COMPACT_ATOMS: atom_id res chain seq x y z
N MET A 1 9.49 -19.44 -18.78
CA MET A 1 10.67 -19.06 -17.97
C MET A 1 10.51 -17.58 -17.63
N THR A 2 10.19 -17.29 -16.36
CA THR A 2 10.45 -16.05 -15.58
C THR A 2 10.62 -14.74 -16.38
N THR A 3 9.73 -13.75 -16.24
CA THR A 3 9.84 -12.78 -15.14
C THR A 3 8.49 -12.38 -14.56
N GLY A 4 8.34 -12.58 -13.25
CA GLY A 4 7.18 -12.15 -12.48
C GLY A 4 7.09 -10.62 -12.43
N THR A 5 5.90 -10.10 -12.67
CA THR A 5 5.53 -8.75 -12.24
C THR A 5 5.80 -8.63 -10.73
N PRO A 6 6.66 -7.71 -10.28
CA PRO A 6 6.84 -7.51 -8.85
C PRO A 6 5.58 -6.86 -8.29
N LEU A 7 4.98 -7.47 -7.26
CA LEU A 7 3.76 -6.99 -6.60
C LEU A 7 3.96 -5.66 -5.84
N ILE A 8 5.20 -5.17 -5.71
CA ILE A 8 5.58 -3.82 -5.30
C ILE A 8 6.87 -3.48 -6.04
N ALA A 9 6.83 -2.54 -6.99
CA ALA A 9 8.05 -2.03 -7.59
C ALA A 9 8.84 -1.21 -6.55
N PRO A 10 10.16 -1.35 -6.45
CA PRO A 10 10.98 -0.51 -5.58
C PRO A 10 10.84 0.96 -5.98
N MET A 11 10.80 1.86 -5.00
CA MET A 11 10.63 3.30 -5.25
C MET A 11 11.51 3.90 -6.37
N PRO A 12 12.81 3.54 -6.52
CA PRO A 12 13.59 4.02 -7.66
C PRO A 12 13.02 3.62 -9.03
N GLU A 13 12.47 2.40 -9.18
CA GLU A 13 11.85 1.92 -10.42
C GLU A 13 10.48 2.57 -10.68
N ILE A 14 9.70 2.78 -9.62
CA ILE A 14 8.46 3.55 -9.71
C ILE A 14 8.77 4.96 -10.20
N MET A 15 9.79 5.63 -9.66
CA MET A 15 10.16 6.99 -10.05
C MET A 15 10.73 7.07 -11.48
N GLU A 16 11.41 6.04 -11.95
CA GLU A 16 11.89 5.93 -13.34
C GLU A 16 10.71 5.71 -14.31
N LYS A 17 9.78 4.84 -13.95
CA LYS A 17 8.55 4.64 -14.72
C LYS A 17 7.71 5.91 -14.71
N ILE A 18 7.65 6.59 -13.55
CA ILE A 18 7.15 7.96 -13.27
C ILE A 18 7.99 9.06 -13.94
N ARG A 19 9.06 8.76 -14.66
CA ARG A 19 9.76 9.76 -15.48
C ARG A 19 9.52 9.51 -16.97
N GLY A 20 9.38 8.25 -17.35
CA GLY A 20 9.27 7.78 -18.73
C GLY A 20 7.85 7.78 -19.32
N SER A 21 6.78 7.64 -18.53
CA SER A 21 5.43 7.71 -19.12
C SER A 21 5.01 9.17 -19.34
N SER A 22 4.41 9.45 -20.49
CA SER A 22 3.97 10.79 -20.89
C SER A 22 3.14 11.53 -19.80
N SER A 23 2.47 10.79 -18.90
CA SER A 23 1.71 11.32 -17.76
C SER A 23 2.53 12.07 -16.72
N TYR A 24 3.85 11.88 -16.61
CA TYR A 24 4.67 12.62 -15.63
C TYR A 24 5.41 13.80 -16.24
N ARG A 25 5.06 14.13 -17.48
CA ARG A 25 5.01 15.50 -17.96
C ARG A 25 3.87 16.29 -17.27
N PHE A 26 3.65 16.06 -15.97
CA PHE A 26 2.88 16.97 -15.10
C PHE A 26 3.55 18.35 -15.00
N GLY A 27 4.74 18.51 -15.59
CA GLY A 27 5.42 19.79 -15.84
C GLY A 27 5.25 20.39 -17.25
N SER A 28 4.28 20.01 -18.08
CA SER A 28 3.94 20.78 -19.30
C SER A 28 2.57 20.37 -19.86
N ARG A 29 1.54 21.22 -19.74
CA ARG A 29 1.53 22.52 -20.41
C ARG A 29 1.20 23.77 -19.56
N TYR A 30 0.77 23.64 -18.29
CA TYR A 30 0.20 24.80 -17.56
C TYR A 30 0.81 25.11 -16.18
N TYR A 31 1.41 24.16 -15.46
CA TYR A 31 2.09 24.41 -14.19
C TYR A 31 3.49 23.78 -14.16
N LYS A 32 4.52 24.60 -14.01
CA LYS A 32 5.93 24.22 -13.97
C LYS A 32 6.36 23.90 -12.54
N MET A 33 5.87 22.81 -11.94
CA MET A 33 6.32 22.41 -10.60
C MET A 33 7.69 21.71 -10.69
N THR A 34 8.76 22.38 -10.29
CA THR A 34 10.15 21.89 -10.38
C THR A 34 10.66 21.24 -9.10
N GLU A 35 9.96 21.44 -7.98
CA GLU A 35 10.43 21.03 -6.66
C GLU A 35 10.05 19.59 -6.31
N MET A 36 11.05 18.70 -6.22
CA MET A 36 10.86 17.27 -5.97
C MET A 36 10.27 16.95 -4.58
N ASN A 37 10.52 17.81 -3.59
CA ASN A 37 10.07 17.61 -2.22
C ASN A 37 8.55 17.78 -2.04
N TYR A 38 7.86 18.44 -2.98
CA TYR A 38 6.42 18.72 -2.87
C TYR A 38 5.53 17.62 -3.49
N TYR A 39 6.10 16.63 -4.19
CA TYR A 39 5.31 15.57 -4.81
C TYR A 39 4.60 14.65 -3.80
N THR A 40 5.16 14.50 -2.60
CA THR A 40 4.53 13.71 -1.52
C THR A 40 3.27 14.36 -0.98
N VAL A 41 3.20 15.70 -0.98
CA VAL A 41 2.00 16.46 -0.58
C VAL A 41 0.88 16.24 -1.59
N LEU A 42 1.18 16.36 -2.88
CA LEU A 42 0.20 16.10 -3.95
C LEU A 42 -0.27 14.64 -3.94
N PHE A 43 0.64 13.69 -3.71
CA PHE A 43 0.28 12.29 -3.53
C PHE A 43 -0.64 12.08 -2.30
N GLY A 44 -0.35 12.75 -1.19
CA GLY A 44 -1.18 12.72 0.02
C GLY A 44 -2.59 13.24 -0.22
N VAL A 45 -2.76 14.35 -0.94
CA VAL A 45 -4.08 14.92 -1.29
C VAL A 45 -4.87 13.97 -2.19
N SER A 46 -4.22 13.36 -3.18
CA SER A 46 -4.85 12.35 -4.04
C SER A 46 -5.33 11.13 -3.24
N ARG A 47 -4.51 10.64 -2.30
CA ARG A 47 -4.85 9.47 -1.48
C ARG A 47 -5.96 9.76 -0.46
N ALA A 48 -6.10 11.00 0.00
CA ALA A 48 -7.12 11.41 0.94
C ALA A 48 -8.54 11.23 0.39
N LEU A 49 -8.78 11.55 -0.89
CA LEU A 49 -10.09 11.35 -1.53
C LEU A 49 -10.53 9.88 -1.51
N GLY A 50 -9.59 8.96 -1.75
CA GLY A 50 -9.85 7.52 -1.66
C GLY A 50 -10.10 7.05 -0.22
N CYS A 51 -9.24 7.44 0.73
CA CYS A 51 -9.40 7.03 2.15
C CYS A 51 -10.71 7.52 2.76
N LEU A 52 -11.08 8.78 2.52
CA LEU A 52 -12.27 9.38 3.11
C LEU A 52 -13.56 8.76 2.54
N SER A 53 -13.58 8.42 1.25
CA SER A 53 -14.73 7.70 0.66
C SER A 53 -14.98 6.35 1.32
N GLN A 54 -13.91 5.59 1.58
CA GLN A 54 -14.00 4.30 2.27
C GLN A 54 -14.45 4.47 3.71
N LEU A 55 -13.93 5.48 4.42
CA LEU A 55 -14.30 5.77 5.81
C LEU A 55 -15.79 6.10 5.98
N ILE A 56 -16.41 6.79 5.01
CA ILE A 56 -17.86 7.07 5.04
C ILE A 56 -18.65 5.76 4.98
N TRP A 57 -18.24 4.83 4.12
CA TRP A 57 -18.87 3.51 4.01
C TRP A 57 -18.64 2.65 5.26
N ASP A 58 -17.46 2.71 5.86
CA ASP A 58 -17.16 1.97 7.10
C ASP A 58 -18.06 2.43 8.26
N ARG A 59 -18.41 3.72 8.30
CA ARG A 59 -19.39 4.27 9.26
C ARG A 59 -20.83 3.95 8.89
N ALA A 60 -21.18 3.93 7.61
CA ALA A 60 -22.53 3.60 7.15
C ALA A 60 -22.87 2.12 7.38
N LEU A 61 -21.90 1.22 7.20
CA LEU A 61 -22.06 -0.23 7.41
C LEU A 61 -21.76 -0.66 8.86
N GLY A 62 -21.22 0.23 9.69
CA GLY A 62 -21.01 -0.01 11.12
C GLY A 62 -20.00 -1.13 11.39
N PHE A 63 -18.91 -1.22 10.62
CA PHE A 63 -17.92 -2.27 10.82
C PHE A 63 -17.33 -2.23 12.24
N PRO A 64 -17.20 -3.38 12.92
CA PRO A 64 -16.59 -3.45 14.23
C PRO A 64 -15.09 -3.17 14.13
N LEU A 65 -14.49 -2.74 15.24
CA LEU A 65 -13.06 -2.47 15.33
C LEU A 65 -12.23 -3.66 14.83
N GLU A 66 -11.33 -3.42 13.86
CA GLU A 66 -10.36 -4.43 13.47
C GLU A 66 -9.39 -4.68 14.63
N ARG A 67 -9.61 -5.78 15.35
CA ARG A 67 -8.73 -6.20 16.46
C ARG A 67 -7.92 -7.42 16.05
N PRO A 68 -6.80 -7.24 15.32
CA PRO A 68 -5.92 -8.35 14.98
C PRO A 68 -5.24 -8.89 16.23
N LYS A 69 -5.14 -10.20 16.34
CA LYS A 69 -4.39 -10.85 17.43
C LYS A 69 -2.92 -10.99 17.04
N SER A 70 -2.05 -10.26 17.73
CA SER A 70 -0.61 -10.41 17.57
C SER A 70 -0.12 -11.73 18.16
N MET A 71 0.69 -12.47 17.43
CA MET A 71 1.33 -13.71 17.87
C MET A 71 2.85 -13.60 17.67
N SER A 72 3.63 -14.00 18.66
CA SER A 72 5.09 -14.08 18.53
C SER A 72 5.49 -15.30 17.69
N THR A 73 6.69 -15.26 17.10
CA THR A 73 7.25 -16.38 16.33
C THR A 73 7.28 -17.67 17.15
N GLU A 74 7.67 -17.59 18.43
CA GLU A 74 7.66 -18.73 19.36
C GLU A 74 6.24 -19.25 19.62
N GLY A 75 5.27 -18.33 19.77
CA GLY A 75 3.86 -18.67 19.91
C GLY A 75 3.31 -19.41 18.69
N MET A 76 3.73 -19.03 17.48
CA MET A 76 3.35 -19.70 16.24
C MET A 76 3.91 -21.13 16.15
N ILE A 77 5.19 -21.32 16.48
CA ILE A 77 5.84 -22.64 16.47
C ILE A 77 5.16 -23.59 17.46
N LYS A 78 4.82 -23.09 18.66
CA LYS A 78 4.09 -23.87 19.67
C LYS A 78 2.69 -24.27 19.19
N LEU A 79 2.01 -23.37 18.47
CA LEU A 79 0.67 -23.61 17.92
C LEU A 79 0.70 -24.72 16.85
N VAL A 80 1.66 -24.67 15.93
CA VAL A 80 1.86 -25.71 14.89
C VAL A 80 2.20 -27.07 15.51
N LYS A 81 3.14 -27.12 16.46
CA LYS A 81 3.49 -28.36 17.17
C LYS A 81 2.29 -28.96 17.92
N SER A 82 1.47 -28.12 18.55
CA SER A 82 0.27 -28.57 19.26
C SER A 82 -0.84 -29.08 18.33
N MET A 83 -0.93 -28.57 17.10
CA MET A 83 -1.86 -29.09 16.09
C MET A 83 -1.40 -30.44 15.53
N ALA A 84 -0.11 -30.62 15.25
CA ALA A 84 0.44 -31.87 14.74
C ALA A 84 0.28 -33.05 15.71
N ALA A 85 0.34 -32.79 17.01
CA ALA A 85 0.14 -33.80 18.06
C ALA A 85 -1.34 -34.18 18.28
N LYS A 86 -2.29 -33.41 17.75
CA LYS A 86 -3.74 -33.64 17.91
C LYS A 86 -4.38 -34.42 16.74
N SER A 87 -3.60 -34.65 15.69
CA SER A 87 -3.97 -35.39 14.47
C SER A 87 -3.31 -36.76 14.36
N ALA A 88 -2.67 -37.24 15.44
CA ALA A 88 -2.12 -38.58 15.61
C ALA A 88 -2.85 -39.26 16.76
#